data_AF-A0A5J4KMG8-F1
#
_entry.id   AF-A0A5J4KMG8-F1
#
_cell.length_a   1.000
_cell.length_b   1.000
_cell.length_c   1.000
_cell.angle_alpha   90.00
_cell.angle_beta   90.00
_cell.angle_gamma   90.00
#
_symmetry.space_group_name_H-M   'P 1'
#
loop_
_entity.id
_entity.type
_entity.pdbx_description
1 polymer ?
#
loop_
_entity_poly.entity_id
_entity_poly.type
_entity_poly.pdbx_seq_one_letter_code
_entity_poly.pdbx_strand_id
1 'polypeptide(L)'
;MGNRRGIIYEAIARLDQRMVPGQSRFAAKASARQAGEHFWTFSTQTIHSHRTRQAYQQHVLHFINWTREIYGINRLSNVDAQAEELATAYLTQRVIDQKSAYTVQAERAALRLFFQQQDLADTVAIPPRKREQIHRSRGVTKQDRHFQPDHWQSTIAFLRACGLRREEAGAP
;
A
#
# COMPACT_ATOMS: atom_id res chain seq x y z
N MET A 1 -4.48 34.51 -13.32
CA MET A 1 -3.83 33.75 -12.23
C MET A 1 -4.26 32.30 -12.36
N GLY A 2 -3.33 31.37 -12.65
CA GLY A 2 -3.67 29.96 -12.81
C GLY A 2 -4.21 29.37 -11.51
N ASN A 3 -5.33 28.64 -11.59
CA ASN A 3 -5.97 28.01 -10.44
C ASN A 3 -4.97 27.01 -9.82
N ARG A 4 -4.57 27.26 -8.57
CA ARG A 4 -3.52 26.47 -7.89
C ARG A 4 -4.06 25.08 -7.59
N ARG A 5 -3.27 24.06 -7.90
CA ARG A 5 -3.62 22.67 -7.60
C ARG A 5 -3.57 22.47 -6.09
N GLY A 6 -4.55 21.76 -5.54
CA GLY A 6 -4.55 21.38 -4.13
C GLY A 6 -3.54 20.27 -3.84
N ILE A 7 -3.02 20.21 -2.61
CA ILE A 7 -2.02 19.21 -2.17
C ILE A 7 -2.43 17.76 -2.48
N ILE A 8 -3.71 17.42 -2.27
CA ILE A 8 -4.26 16.09 -2.56
C ILE A 8 -4.19 15.78 -4.07
N TYR A 9 -4.57 16.75 -4.91
CA TYR A 9 -4.52 16.59 -6.37
C TYR A 9 -3.08 16.39 -6.84
N GLU A 10 -2.14 17.19 -6.33
CA GLU A 10 -0.72 17.05 -6.67
C GLU A 10 -0.16 15.69 -6.26
N ALA A 11 -0.52 15.19 -5.08
CA ALA A 11 -0.10 13.88 -4.61
C ALA A 11 -0.66 12.73 -5.48
N ILE A 12 -1.93 12.81 -5.86
CA ILE A 12 -2.55 11.83 -6.77
C ILE A 12 -1.86 11.86 -8.13
N ALA A 13 -1.67 13.05 -8.70
CA ALA A 13 -0.99 13.22 -9.98
C ALA A 13 0.45 12.66 -9.95
N ARG A 14 1.18 12.84 -8.84
CA ARG A 14 2.51 12.26 -8.65
C ARG A 14 2.47 10.73 -8.64
N LEU A 15 1.49 10.11 -7.97
CA LEU A 15 1.32 8.65 -8.00
C LEU A 15 0.95 8.13 -9.40
N ASP A 16 0.16 8.89 -10.15
CA ASP A 16 -0.24 8.53 -11.52
C ASP A 16 0.95 8.54 -12.48
N GLN A 17 1.89 9.47 -12.31
CA GLN A 17 3.15 9.48 -13.06
C GLN A 17 4.02 8.24 -12.80
N ARG A 18 3.80 7.54 -11.68
CA ARG A 18 4.53 6.31 -11.31
C ARG A 18 3.81 5.04 -11.72
N MET A 19 2.57 5.16 -12.18
CA MET A 19 1.78 4.02 -12.62
C MET A 19 2.21 3.60 -14.03
N VAL A 20 2.65 2.34 -14.16
CA VAL A 20 3.10 1.74 -15.42
C VAL A 20 2.28 0.48 -15.72
N PRO A 21 0.98 0.64 -16.08
CA PRO A 21 0.13 -0.50 -16.36
C PRO A 21 0.64 -1.25 -17.59
N GLY A 22 0.48 -2.56 -17.60
CA GLY A 22 0.91 -3.42 -18.72
C GLY A 22 2.40 -3.75 -18.74
N GLN A 23 3.25 -3.05 -17.97
CA GLN A 23 4.65 -3.42 -17.83
C GLN A 23 4.83 -4.57 -16.83
N SER A 24 5.55 -5.62 -17.24
CA SER A 24 5.81 -6.76 -16.38
C SER A 24 6.91 -6.45 -15.35
N ARG A 25 6.52 -6.38 -14.07
CA ARG A 25 7.48 -6.32 -12.95
C ARG A 25 8.44 -7.52 -12.94
N PHE A 26 7.95 -8.69 -13.36
CA PHE A 26 8.75 -9.90 -13.46
C PHE A 26 9.84 -9.74 -14.52
N ALA A 27 9.50 -9.20 -15.70
CA ALA A 27 10.47 -8.91 -16.75
C ALA A 27 11.52 -7.90 -16.27
N ALA A 28 11.11 -6.80 -15.63
CA ALA A 28 12.04 -5.82 -15.07
C ALA A 28 13.03 -6.45 -14.07
N LYS A 29 12.54 -7.34 -13.20
CA LYS A 29 13.38 -8.09 -12.25
C LYS A 29 14.34 -9.04 -12.95
N ALA A 30 13.91 -9.68 -14.03
CA ALA A 30 14.75 -10.59 -14.81
C ALA A 30 15.86 -9.81 -15.54
N SER A 31 15.53 -8.68 -16.17
CA SER A 31 16.51 -7.80 -16.81
C SER A 31 17.57 -7.29 -15.83
N ALA A 32 17.16 -6.84 -14.64
CA ALA A 32 18.09 -6.39 -13.61
C ALA A 32 19.07 -7.50 -13.18
N ARG A 33 18.59 -8.74 -13.02
CA ARG A 33 19.45 -9.90 -12.73
C ARG A 33 20.41 -10.23 -13.87
N GLN A 34 19.96 -10.12 -15.12
CA GLN A 34 20.81 -10.32 -16.29
C GLN A 34 21.88 -9.23 -16.40
N ALA A 35 21.58 -8.00 -15.96
CA ALA A 35 22.55 -6.92 -15.85
C ALA A 35 23.53 -7.07 -14.67
N GLY A 36 23.44 -8.15 -13.88
CA GLY A 36 24.32 -8.41 -12.74
C GLY A 36 23.92 -7.68 -11.45
N GLU A 37 22.72 -7.09 -11.39
CA GLU A 37 22.25 -6.46 -10.15
C GLU A 37 21.90 -7.51 -9.10
N HIS A 38 22.52 -7.37 -7.93
CA HIS A 38 22.21 -8.19 -6.75
C HIS A 38 21.39 -7.36 -5.76
N PHE A 39 20.20 -7.86 -5.44
CA PHE A 39 19.29 -7.22 -4.49
C PHE A 39 18.61 -8.29 -3.62
N TRP A 40 18.51 -8.02 -2.32
CA TRP A 40 17.62 -8.78 -1.44
C TRP A 40 16.16 -8.42 -1.73
N THR A 41 15.89 -7.13 -1.93
CA THR A 41 14.56 -6.58 -2.24
C THR A 41 14.59 -5.83 -3.57
N PHE A 42 13.76 -6.24 -4.54
CA PHE A 42 13.67 -5.58 -5.84
C PHE A 42 12.57 -4.51 -5.87
N SER A 43 12.96 -3.28 -6.20
CA SER A 43 12.04 -2.16 -6.44
C SER A 43 12.33 -1.55 -7.80
N THR A 44 11.28 -1.40 -8.60
CA THR A 44 11.30 -0.64 -9.87
C THR A 44 10.98 0.84 -9.65
N GLN A 45 10.73 1.25 -8.40
CA GLN A 45 10.23 2.57 -8.00
C GLN A 45 8.97 3.04 -8.76
N THR A 46 8.23 2.09 -9.34
CA THR A 46 7.03 2.27 -10.14
C THR A 46 5.94 1.30 -9.71
N ILE A 47 4.70 1.55 -10.13
CA ILE A 47 3.52 0.80 -9.73
C ILE A 47 2.98 0.04 -10.94
N HIS A 48 2.95 -1.29 -10.86
CA HIS A 48 2.54 -2.16 -11.97
C HIS A 48 1.08 -2.65 -11.88
N SER A 49 0.38 -2.35 -10.78
CA SER A 49 -0.98 -2.84 -10.54
C SER A 49 -1.89 -1.73 -10.01
N HIS A 50 -3.10 -1.65 -10.56
CA HIS A 50 -4.13 -0.71 -10.10
C HIS A 50 -4.48 -0.90 -8.63
N ARG A 51 -4.48 -2.15 -8.14
CA ARG A 51 -4.75 -2.44 -6.73
C ARG A 51 -3.65 -1.89 -5.81
N THR A 52 -2.39 -2.05 -6.21
CA THR A 52 -1.26 -1.43 -5.50
C THR A 52 -1.34 0.09 -5.54
N ARG A 53 -1.68 0.68 -6.69
CA ARG A 53 -1.88 2.13 -6.81
C ARG A 53 -2.94 2.61 -5.84
N GLN A 54 -4.11 1.97 -5.80
CA GLN A 54 -5.20 2.34 -4.90
C GLN A 54 -4.78 2.26 -3.42
N ALA A 55 -4.10 1.17 -3.02
CA ALA A 55 -3.61 1.03 -1.66
C ALA A 55 -2.58 2.11 -1.31
N TYR A 56 -1.62 2.38 -2.20
CA TYR A 56 -0.58 3.38 -1.97
C TYR A 56 -1.17 4.79 -1.91
N GLN A 57 -2.14 5.11 -2.77
CA GLN A 57 -2.88 6.36 -2.69
C GLN A 57 -3.57 6.50 -1.33
N GLN A 58 -4.25 5.46 -0.83
CA GLN A 58 -4.90 5.53 0.49
C GLN A 58 -3.89 5.81 1.61
N HIS A 59 -2.73 5.15 1.60
CA HIS A 59 -1.68 5.38 2.61
C HIS A 59 -1.08 6.79 2.50
N VAL A 60 -0.74 7.24 1.29
CA VAL A 60 -0.18 8.58 1.05
C VAL A 60 -1.17 9.67 1.43
N LEU A 61 -2.46 9.50 1.12
CA LEU A 61 -3.49 10.48 1.50
C LEU A 61 -3.72 10.52 3.01
N HIS A 62 -3.67 9.37 3.71
CA HIS A 62 -3.70 9.37 5.17
C HIS A 62 -2.52 10.13 5.76
N PHE A 63 -1.32 9.91 5.23
CA PHE A 63 -0.12 10.65 5.64
C PHE A 63 -0.26 12.15 5.38
N ILE A 64 -0.68 12.57 4.18
CA ILE A 64 -0.87 13.98 3.86
C ILE A 64 -1.92 14.63 4.77
N ASN A 65 -3.07 13.97 4.99
CA ASN A 65 -4.08 14.49 5.90
C ASN A 65 -3.54 14.62 7.33
N TRP A 66 -2.77 13.64 7.79
CA TRP A 66 -2.08 13.74 9.09
C TRP A 66 -1.11 14.93 9.14
N THR A 67 -0.31 15.17 8.09
CA THR A 67 0.60 16.36 8.05
C THR A 67 -0.17 17.68 8.06
N ARG A 68 -1.37 17.72 7.44
CA ARG A 68 -2.25 18.89 7.46
C ARG A 68 -2.84 19.13 8.85
N GLU A 69 -3.28 18.07 9.51
CA GLU A 69 -3.92 18.14 10.82
C GLU A 69 -2.92 18.50 11.93
N ILE A 70 -1.73 17.90 11.92
CA ILE A 70 -0.74 18.08 12.99
C ILE A 70 0.16 19.30 12.77
N TYR A 71 0.57 19.58 11.53
CA TYR A 71 1.56 20.63 11.21
C TYR A 71 0.99 21.77 10.35
N GLY A 72 -0.28 21.71 9.94
CA GLY A 72 -0.89 22.76 9.11
C GLY A 72 -0.33 22.84 7.69
N ILE A 73 0.36 21.80 7.21
CA ILE A 73 1.06 21.83 5.92
C ILE A 73 0.07 21.71 4.76
N ASN A 74 -0.10 22.77 3.99
CA ASN A 74 -1.04 22.81 2.85
C ASN A 74 -0.37 22.74 1.48
N ARG A 75 0.96 22.59 1.42
CA ARG A 75 1.74 22.53 0.18
C ARG A 75 2.56 21.25 0.11
N LEU A 76 2.54 20.59 -1.04
CA LEU A 76 3.30 19.35 -1.22
C LEU A 76 4.82 19.60 -1.16
N SER A 77 5.29 20.76 -1.66
CA SER A 77 6.70 21.16 -1.56
C SER A 77 7.24 21.19 -0.14
N ASN A 78 6.39 21.58 0.83
CA ASN A 78 6.79 21.65 2.23
C ASN A 78 6.87 20.25 2.84
N VAL A 79 5.95 19.36 2.45
CA VAL A 79 6.01 17.94 2.80
C VAL A 79 7.29 17.30 2.24
N ASP A 80 7.65 17.63 1.00
CA ASP A 80 8.87 17.12 0.35
C ASP A 80 10.14 17.60 1.05
N ALA A 81 10.19 18.88 1.45
CA ALA A 81 11.34 19.45 2.16
C ALA A 81 11.59 18.81 3.53
N GLN A 82 10.56 18.23 4.14
CA GLN A 82 10.60 17.62 5.47
C GLN A 82 10.23 16.12 5.41
N ALA A 83 10.43 15.47 4.26
CA ALA A 83 9.93 14.12 4.02
C ALA A 83 10.41 13.11 5.08
N GLU A 84 11.70 13.13 5.42
CA GLU A 84 12.29 12.20 6.38
C GLU A 84 11.75 12.42 7.80
N GLU A 85 11.69 13.66 8.26
CA GLU A 85 11.19 14.03 9.58
C GLU A 85 9.71 13.66 9.72
N LEU A 86 8.89 14.06 8.74
CA LEU A 86 7.44 13.80 8.75
C LEU A 86 7.13 12.32 8.61
N ALA A 87 7.83 11.58 7.74
CA ALA A 87 7.62 10.14 7.57
C ALA A 87 8.04 9.37 8.83
N THR A 88 9.14 9.76 9.47
CA THR A 88 9.62 9.19 10.73
C THR A 88 8.61 9.43 11.85
N ALA A 89 8.16 10.67 12.02
CA ALA A 89 7.16 11.04 13.02
C ALA A 89 5.83 10.33 12.80
N TYR A 90 5.35 10.28 11.54
CA TYR A 90 4.13 9.57 11.19
C TYR A 90 4.23 8.09 11.54
N LEU A 91 5.23 7.37 11.03
CA LEU A 91 5.37 5.93 11.26
C LEU A 91 5.58 5.59 12.75
N THR A 92 6.28 6.45 13.49
CA THR A 92 6.42 6.31 14.95
C THR A 92 5.07 6.39 15.64
N GLN A 93 4.24 7.38 15.29
CA GLN A 93 2.86 7.47 15.80
C GLN A 93 2.05 6.21 15.47
N ARG A 94 2.17 5.67 14.25
CA ARG A 94 1.45 4.44 13.86
C ARG A 94 1.83 3.23 14.72
N VAL A 95 3.09 3.14 15.12
CA VAL A 95 3.58 2.09 16.02
C VAL A 95 3.03 2.30 17.44
N ILE A 96 3.05 3.55 17.94
CA ILE A 96 2.48 3.91 19.25
C ILE A 96 0.98 3.60 19.30
N ASP A 97 0.25 3.90 18.23
CA ASP A 97 -1.18 3.61 18.06
C ASP A 97 -1.49 2.10 17.92
N GLN A 98 -0.49 1.24 18.05
CA GLN A 98 -0.59 -0.23 17.93
C GLN A 98 -1.23 -0.68 16.60
N LYS A 99 -0.99 0.07 15.51
CA LYS A 99 -1.39 -0.39 14.17
C LYS A 99 -0.64 -1.68 13.84
N SER A 100 -1.29 -2.55 13.06
CA SER A 100 -0.69 -3.83 12.73
C SER A 100 0.65 -3.63 12.01
N ALA A 101 1.65 -4.46 12.32
CA ALA A 101 2.96 -4.42 11.66
C ALA A 101 2.84 -4.45 10.13
N TYR A 102 1.86 -5.19 9.60
CA TYR A 102 1.56 -5.24 8.18
C TYR A 102 1.14 -3.87 7.62
N THR A 103 0.25 -3.16 8.30
CA THR A 103 -0.21 -1.83 7.91
C THR A 103 0.95 -0.83 7.90
N VAL A 104 1.75 -0.78 8.97
CA VAL A 104 2.86 0.17 9.08
C VAL A 104 3.94 -0.10 8.02
N GLN A 105 4.23 -1.37 7.72
CA GLN A 105 5.14 -1.73 6.62
C GLN A 105 4.60 -1.31 5.25
N ALA A 106 3.29 -1.48 5.01
CA ALA A 106 2.66 -1.06 3.76
C ALA A 106 2.67 0.47 3.61
N GLU A 107 2.42 1.20 4.70
CA GLU A 107 2.51 2.67 4.75
C GLU A 107 3.94 3.13 4.43
N ARG A 108 4.96 2.56 5.08
CA ARG A 108 6.37 2.85 4.76
C ARG A 108 6.70 2.59 3.29
N ALA A 109 6.28 1.45 2.74
CA ALA A 109 6.53 1.12 1.34
C ALA A 109 5.86 2.12 0.37
N ALA A 110 4.65 2.58 0.70
CA ALA A 110 3.96 3.61 -0.07
C ALA A 110 4.68 4.96 -0.01
N LEU A 111 5.14 5.38 1.18
CA LEU A 111 5.88 6.63 1.35
C LEU A 111 7.24 6.59 0.62
N ARG A 112 7.98 5.49 0.73
CA ARG A 112 9.25 5.29 -0.01
C ARG A 112 9.05 5.40 -1.51
N LEU A 113 7.97 4.82 -2.04
CA LEU A 113 7.65 4.97 -3.46
C LEU A 113 7.22 6.41 -3.79
N PHE A 114 6.47 7.07 -2.91
CA PHE A 114 5.99 8.43 -3.15
C PHE A 114 7.13 9.46 -3.19
N PHE A 115 8.09 9.37 -2.28
CA PHE A 115 9.27 10.25 -2.19
C PHE A 115 10.48 9.77 -2.99
N GLN A 116 10.45 8.53 -3.52
CA GLN A 116 11.56 7.91 -4.26
C GLN A 116 12.84 7.79 -3.43
N GLN A 117 12.67 7.56 -2.13
CA GLN A 117 13.75 7.38 -1.16
C GLN A 117 13.59 6.00 -0.54
N GLN A 118 14.58 5.11 -0.74
CA GLN A 118 14.48 3.72 -0.29
C GLN A 118 14.80 3.55 1.20
N ASP A 119 15.55 4.49 1.75
CA ASP A 119 16.02 4.61 3.13
C ASP A 119 15.08 5.45 4.00
N LEU A 120 14.04 6.06 3.42
CA LEU A 120 13.10 6.94 4.13
C LEU A 120 12.56 6.27 5.40
N ALA A 121 12.73 6.95 6.55
CA ALA A 121 12.32 6.51 7.87
C ALA A 121 12.87 5.11 8.26
N ASP A 122 14.09 4.78 7.84
CA ASP A 122 14.80 3.55 8.24
C ASP A 122 15.03 3.48 9.77
N THR A 123 15.13 4.63 10.43
CA THR A 123 15.32 4.74 11.89
C THR A 123 14.14 4.18 12.69
N VAL A 124 12.93 4.15 12.13
CA VAL A 124 11.75 3.66 12.84
C VAL A 124 11.77 2.12 12.90
N ALA A 125 11.87 1.57 14.10
CA ALA A 125 11.80 0.12 14.30
C ALA A 125 10.35 -0.36 14.22
N ILE A 126 9.95 -0.91 13.07
CA ILE A 126 8.64 -1.55 12.92
C ILE A 126 8.74 -2.99 13.44
N PRO A 127 7.87 -3.43 14.37
CA PRO A 127 7.91 -4.78 14.89
C PRO A 127 7.80 -5.82 13.75
N PRO A 128 8.60 -6.90 13.78
CA PRO A 128 8.52 -7.93 12.76
C PRO A 128 7.16 -8.63 12.83
N ARG A 129 6.62 -8.97 11.65
CA ARG A 129 5.39 -9.75 11.56
C ARG A 129 5.66 -11.19 12.00
N LYS A 130 5.16 -11.58 13.17
CA LYS A 130 5.23 -12.98 13.62
C LYS A 130 4.13 -13.82 12.96
N ARG A 131 4.45 -15.08 12.62
CA ARG A 131 3.47 -16.01 12.05
C ARG A 131 2.31 -16.28 13.01
N GLU A 132 2.60 -16.37 14.30
CA GLU A 132 1.61 -16.57 15.37
C GLU A 132 0.53 -15.48 15.41
N GLN A 133 0.89 -14.24 15.06
CA GLN A 133 -0.01 -13.08 15.10
C GLN A 133 -0.87 -12.96 13.83
N ILE A 134 -0.75 -13.90 12.88
CA ILE A 134 -1.53 -13.87 11.64
C ILE A 134 -2.90 -14.50 11.91
N HIS A 135 -3.87 -13.65 12.23
CA HIS A 135 -5.27 -14.05 12.26
C HIS A 135 -5.81 -14.18 10.84
N ARG A 136 -6.11 -15.41 10.41
CA ARG A 136 -6.80 -15.68 9.14
C ARG A 136 -8.30 -15.61 9.37
N SER A 137 -9.05 -14.90 8.52
CA SER A 137 -10.52 -14.93 8.53
C SER A 137 -11.08 -16.23 7.92
N ARG A 138 -10.61 -17.38 8.41
CA ARG A 138 -11.15 -18.70 8.06
C ARG A 138 -12.35 -19.09 8.93
N GLY A 139 -12.66 -18.30 9.97
CA GLY A 139 -13.84 -18.44 10.80
C GLY A 139 -14.93 -17.44 10.44
N VAL A 140 -16.08 -17.56 11.11
CA VAL A 140 -17.23 -16.66 10.93
C VAL A 140 -16.84 -15.23 11.28
N THR A 141 -17.14 -14.31 10.37
CA THR A 141 -16.89 -12.88 10.51
C THR A 141 -18.21 -12.12 10.64
N LYS A 142 -18.15 -10.88 11.15
CA LYS A 142 -19.34 -10.01 11.25
C LYS A 142 -20.02 -9.80 9.89
N GLN A 143 -19.23 -9.85 8.81
CA GLN A 143 -19.68 -9.69 7.44
C GLN A 143 -20.51 -10.88 6.94
N ASP A 144 -20.38 -12.06 7.57
CA ASP A 144 -21.13 -13.26 7.18
C ASP A 144 -22.58 -13.25 7.68
N ARG A 145 -22.97 -12.26 8.50
CA ARG A 145 -24.30 -12.15 9.13
C ARG A 145 -25.46 -12.19 8.12
N HIS A 146 -25.26 -11.62 6.93
CA HIS A 146 -26.28 -11.54 5.89
C HIS A 146 -26.15 -12.65 4.83
N PHE A 147 -25.12 -13.48 4.93
CA PHE A 147 -24.93 -14.59 4.01
C PHE A 147 -25.86 -15.74 4.41
N GLN A 148 -26.67 -16.22 3.48
CA GLN A 148 -27.58 -17.34 3.66
C GLN A 148 -27.03 -18.56 2.90
N PRO A 149 -26.24 -19.44 3.54
CA PRO A 149 -25.54 -20.53 2.83
C PRO A 149 -26.48 -21.49 2.11
N ASP A 150 -27.69 -21.67 2.66
CA ASP A 150 -28.70 -22.59 2.13
C ASP A 150 -29.16 -22.22 0.71
N HIS A 151 -29.12 -20.93 0.35
CA HIS A 151 -29.48 -20.47 -0.99
C HIS A 151 -28.34 -20.61 -2.01
N TRP A 152 -27.11 -20.94 -1.58
CA TRP A 152 -25.91 -20.90 -2.41
C TRP A 152 -25.10 -22.21 -2.36
N GLN A 153 -25.72 -23.32 -2.00
CA GLN A 153 -25.05 -24.61 -1.75
C GLN A 153 -24.19 -25.07 -2.95
N SER A 154 -24.70 -24.99 -4.18
CA SER A 154 -23.98 -25.38 -5.39
C SER A 154 -22.74 -24.52 -5.64
N THR A 155 -22.86 -23.20 -5.44
CA THR A 155 -21.76 -22.24 -5.59
C THR A 155 -20.70 -22.48 -4.53
N ILE A 156 -21.11 -22.70 -3.28
CA ILE A 156 -20.19 -23.02 -2.18
C ILE A 156 -19.44 -24.33 -2.48
N ALA A 157 -20.14 -25.37 -2.95
CA ALA A 157 -19.52 -26.65 -3.30
C ALA A 157 -18.50 -26.49 -4.42
N PHE A 158 -18.84 -25.76 -5.49
CA PHE A 158 -17.92 -25.44 -6.58
C PHE A 158 -16.68 -24.68 -6.11
N LEU A 159 -16.86 -23.59 -5.36
CA LEU A 159 -15.74 -22.78 -4.86
C LEU A 159 -14.81 -23.58 -3.93
N ARG A 160 -15.38 -24.47 -3.10
CA ARG A 160 -14.61 -25.36 -2.22
C ARG A 160 -13.83 -26.42 -3.00
N ALA A 161 -14.40 -26.97 -4.07
CA ALA A 161 -13.76 -27.99 -4.91
C ALA A 161 -12.63 -27.38 -5.77
N CYS A 162 -12.83 -26.17 -6.30
CA CYS A 162 -11.91 -25.54 -7.24
C CYS A 162 -10.86 -24.64 -6.59
N GLY A 163 -11.08 -24.18 -5.35
CA GLY A 163 -10.12 -23.33 -4.63
C GLY A 163 -9.90 -21.96 -5.25
N LEU A 164 -10.87 -21.46 -6.02
CA LEU A 164 -10.80 -20.16 -6.70
C LEU A 164 -10.63 -19.00 -5.72
N ARG A 165 -9.82 -18.01 -6.09
CA ARG A 165 -9.80 -16.72 -5.39
C ARG A 165 -11.10 -15.97 -5.65
N ARG A 166 -11.48 -15.09 -4.73
CA ARG A 166 -12.68 -14.25 -4.86
C ARG A 166 -12.74 -13.47 -6.18
N GLU A 167 -11.60 -12.96 -6.64
CA GLU A 167 -11.50 -12.22 -7.91
C GLU A 167 -11.63 -13.11 -9.15
N GLU A 168 -11.28 -14.39 -9.04
CA GLU A 168 -11.46 -15.39 -10.09
C GLU A 168 -12.92 -15.88 -10.15
N ALA A 169 -13.59 -15.97 -9.00
CA ALA A 169 -14.97 -16.41 -8.87
C ALA A 169 -16.02 -15.36 -9.33
N GLY A 170 -15.63 -14.09 -9.41
CA GLY A 170 -16.51 -12.98 -9.82
C GLY A 170 -16.14 -12.38 -11.17
N ALA A 171 -15.26 -13.03 -11.94
CA ALA A 171 -15.01 -12.65 -13.32
C ALA A 171 -16.31 -12.87 -14.15
N PRO A 172 -16.70 -11.91 -15.01
CA PRO A 172 -17.89 -12.04 -15.84
C PRO A 172 -17.81 -13.26 -16.77
#